data_AF-A0A9D7MGF4-F1
#
_entry.id   AF-A0A9D7MGF4-F1
#
_cell.length_a   1.000
_cell.length_b   1.000
_cell.length_c   1.000
_cell.angle_alpha   90.00
_cell.angle_beta   90.00
_cell.angle_gamma   90.00
#
_symmetry.space_group_name_H-M   'P 1'
#
loop_
_entity.id
_entity.type
_entity.pdbx_description
1 polymer ?
#
loop_
_entity_poly.entity_id
_entity_poly.type
_entity_poly.pdbx_seq_one_letter_code
_entity_poly.pdbx_strand_id
1 'polypeptide(L)'
;MFVSGSGETPGGVVDATEAGVTAWPNPMTDRVEVRFAKPTPAMEISVVSSTGRTVAAFSNEGVDAGGSVRWNGRDASGASVSSGSYTMVIRYSDTVIALPIMIVK
;
A
#
# COMPACT_ATOMS: atom_id res chain seq x y z
N MET A 1 30.46 16.73 -0.68
CA MET A 1 30.52 15.24 -0.66
C MET A 1 29.09 14.75 -0.74
N PHE A 2 28.59 14.45 -1.94
CA PHE A 2 27.23 13.96 -2.14
C PHE A 2 27.29 12.44 -2.10
N VAL A 3 26.58 11.84 -1.15
CA VAL A 3 26.48 10.37 -1.06
C VAL A 3 25.49 9.93 -2.14
N SER A 4 26.01 9.34 -3.21
CA SER A 4 25.20 8.65 -4.20
C SER A 4 24.75 7.34 -3.56
N GLY A 5 23.57 7.37 -2.91
CA GLY A 5 22.88 6.15 -2.53
C GLY A 5 22.37 5.49 -3.81
N SER A 6 23.11 4.53 -4.33
CA SER A 6 22.61 3.59 -5.34
C SER A 6 21.52 2.75 -4.67
N GLY A 7 20.31 3.30 -4.61
CA GLY A 7 19.11 2.55 -4.30
C GLY A 7 18.87 1.60 -5.46
N GLU A 8 19.42 0.40 -5.37
CA GLU A 8 18.92 -0.77 -6.06
C GLU A 8 17.45 -0.94 -5.66
N THR A 9 16.54 -0.30 -6.42
CA THR A 9 15.11 -0.56 -6.34
C THR A 9 14.93 -2.04 -6.67
N PRO A 10 14.54 -2.89 -5.69
CA PRO A 10 14.28 -4.29 -5.97
C PRO A 10 13.02 -4.36 -6.82
N GLY A 11 13.20 -4.69 -8.10
CA GLY A 11 12.12 -4.69 -9.08
C GLY A 11 11.57 -3.29 -9.34
N GLY A 12 11.06 -3.04 -10.54
CA GLY A 12 10.59 -1.71 -10.93
C GLY A 12 9.54 -1.19 -9.93
N VAL A 13 9.90 -0.18 -9.12
CA VAL A 13 8.90 0.58 -8.37
C VAL A 13 8.07 1.29 -9.42
N VAL A 14 6.81 0.90 -9.56
CA VAL A 14 5.90 1.52 -10.52
C VAL A 14 5.02 2.53 -9.80
N ASP A 15 4.81 3.67 -10.44
CA ASP A 15 3.87 4.65 -9.94
C ASP A 15 2.46 4.06 -9.89
N ALA A 16 1.76 4.29 -8.78
CA ALA A 16 0.43 3.73 -8.56
C ALA A 16 -0.55 4.11 -9.69
N THR A 17 -0.45 5.33 -10.22
CA THR A 17 -1.28 5.78 -11.34
C THR A 17 -1.00 5.00 -12.62
N GLU A 18 0.27 4.68 -12.92
CA GLU A 18 0.63 3.89 -14.10
C GLU A 18 0.19 2.42 -13.97
N ALA A 19 0.26 1.90 -12.74
CA ALA A 19 -0.29 0.60 -12.39
C ALA A 19 -1.83 0.58 -12.38
N GLY A 20 -2.49 1.74 -12.44
CA GLY A 20 -3.95 1.86 -12.36
C GLY A 20 -4.48 1.58 -10.95
N VAL A 21 -3.67 1.80 -9.93
CA VAL A 21 -4.02 1.56 -8.53
C VAL A 21 -4.34 2.89 -7.84
N THR A 22 -5.49 2.94 -7.17
CA THR A 22 -5.96 4.14 -6.48
C THR A 22 -6.47 3.79 -5.09
N ALA A 23 -6.26 4.67 -4.11
CA ALA A 23 -6.76 4.49 -2.76
C ALA A 23 -7.85 5.54 -2.47
N TRP A 24 -9.04 5.07 -2.05
CA TRP A 24 -10.17 5.94 -1.72
C TRP A 24 -10.96 5.40 -0.52
N PRO A 25 -11.42 6.24 0.42
CA PRO A 25 -11.10 7.66 0.56
C PRO A 25 -9.66 7.88 1.08
N ASN A 26 -9.02 8.96 0.66
CA ASN A 26 -7.75 9.44 1.20
C ASN A 26 -7.82 10.97 1.36
N PRO A 27 -7.81 11.54 2.58
CA PRO A 27 -7.60 10.87 3.88
C PRO A 27 -8.76 9.94 4.29
N MET A 28 -8.46 8.85 4.98
CA MET A 28 -9.47 7.92 5.50
C MET A 28 -9.80 8.16 6.97
N THR A 29 -11.06 7.91 7.35
CA THR A 29 -11.55 8.00 8.75
C THR A 29 -11.83 6.63 9.37
N ASP A 30 -12.22 5.63 8.57
CA ASP A 30 -12.58 4.29 9.03
C ASP A 30 -11.89 3.18 8.22
N ARG A 31 -11.99 3.27 6.89
CA ARG A 31 -11.38 2.32 5.97
C ARG A 31 -10.89 3.00 4.71
N VAL A 32 -9.92 2.36 4.07
CA VAL A 32 -9.45 2.70 2.73
C VAL A 32 -9.70 1.51 1.80
N GLU A 33 -10.21 1.80 0.62
CA GLU A 33 -10.39 0.85 -0.47
C GLU A 33 -9.33 1.15 -1.53
N VAL A 34 -8.49 0.17 -1.79
CA VAL A 34 -7.51 0.20 -2.88
C VAL A 34 -8.12 -0.48 -4.09
N ARG A 35 -8.36 0.28 -5.15
CA ARG A 35 -8.93 -0.19 -6.41
C ARG A 35 -7.85 -0.41 -7.44
N PHE A 36 -8.01 -1.46 -8.22
CA PHE A 36 -7.10 -1.88 -9.27
C PHE A 36 -7.82 -1.80 -10.61
N ALA A 37 -7.37 -0.94 -11.52
CA ALA A 37 -7.96 -0.81 -12.85
C ALA A 37 -7.58 -1.98 -13.78
N LYS A 38 -6.50 -2.70 -13.45
CA LYS A 38 -5.95 -3.83 -14.22
C LYS A 38 -6.01 -5.10 -13.38
N PRO A 39 -6.10 -6.29 -14.01
CA PRO A 39 -6.03 -7.54 -13.27
C PRO A 39 -4.64 -7.66 -12.65
N THR A 40 -4.59 -7.91 -11.34
CA THR A 40 -3.35 -8.00 -10.57
C THR A 40 -3.30 -9.39 -9.94
N PRO A 41 -2.20 -10.16 -10.11
CA PRO A 41 -2.09 -11.51 -9.57
C PRO A 41 -1.97 -11.49 -8.04
N ALA A 42 -1.72 -12.65 -7.45
CA ALA A 42 -1.45 -12.76 -6.02
C ALA A 42 -0.39 -11.73 -5.57
N MET A 43 -0.71 -11.01 -4.50
CA MET A 43 0.04 -9.86 -4.04
C MET A 43 0.18 -9.87 -2.51
N GLU A 44 1.29 -9.33 -2.04
CA GLU A 44 1.54 -9.05 -0.64
C GLU A 44 1.37 -7.56 -0.37
N ILE A 45 0.55 -7.25 0.63
CA ILE A 45 0.20 -5.88 0.99
C ILE A 45 0.71 -5.62 2.39
N SER A 46 1.56 -4.62 2.54
CA SER A 46 2.12 -4.18 3.82
C SER A 46 1.79 -2.71 4.04
N VAL A 47 1.32 -2.37 5.23
CA VAL A 47 1.11 -0.99 5.65
C VAL A 47 2.24 -0.60 6.59
N VAL A 48 2.97 0.44 6.23
CA VAL A 48 4.15 0.92 6.94
C VAL A 48 3.90 2.33 7.46
N SER A 49 4.24 2.60 8.72
CA SER A 49 4.17 3.93 9.31
C SER A 49 5.27 4.85 8.77
N SER A 50 5.14 6.15 9.01
CA SER A 50 6.20 7.14 8.73
C SER A 50 7.55 6.85 9.42
N THR A 51 7.56 6.03 10.47
CA THR A 51 8.78 5.59 11.17
C THR A 51 9.38 4.31 10.57
N GLY A 52 8.82 3.79 9.47
CA GLY A 52 9.25 2.54 8.84
C GLY A 52 8.74 1.26 9.52
N ARG A 53 7.82 1.36 10.49
CA ARG A 53 7.27 0.19 11.18
C ARG A 53 6.10 -0.38 10.39
N THR A 54 6.15 -1.67 10.04
CA THR A 54 4.99 -2.38 9.49
C THR A 54 3.92 -2.53 10.56
N VAL A 55 2.74 -1.94 10.32
CA VAL A 55 1.59 -1.99 11.23
C VAL A 55 0.62 -3.12 10.88
N ALA A 56 0.48 -3.41 9.58
CA ALA A 56 -0.34 -4.50 9.09
C ALA A 56 0.33 -5.12 7.87
N ALA A 57 0.20 -6.43 7.72
CA ALA A 57 0.61 -7.14 6.52
C ALA A 57 -0.41 -8.24 6.24
N PHE A 58 -0.82 -8.37 4.99
CA PHE A 58 -1.77 -9.37 4.53
C PHE A 58 -1.56 -9.68 3.06
N SER A 59 -1.84 -10.92 2.68
CA SER A 59 -1.73 -11.38 1.30
C SER A 59 -3.12 -11.42 0.66
N ASN A 60 -3.17 -11.22 -0.64
CA ASN A 60 -4.38 -11.37 -1.45
C ASN A 60 -4.07 -12.29 -2.62
N GLU A 61 -4.96 -13.21 -2.95
CA GLU A 61 -4.76 -14.21 -4.02
C GLU A 61 -4.80 -13.60 -5.43
N GLY A 62 -5.17 -12.32 -5.54
CA GLY A 62 -5.26 -11.57 -6.77
C GLY A 62 -6.61 -10.88 -6.90
N VAL A 63 -6.67 -9.89 -7.77
CA VAL A 63 -7.90 -9.14 -8.07
C VAL A 63 -8.08 -9.02 -9.58
N ASP A 64 -9.32 -9.22 -10.02
CA ASP A 64 -9.71 -8.92 -11.39
C ASP A 64 -9.63 -7.41 -11.69
N ALA A 65 -9.69 -7.07 -12.98
CA ALA A 65 -9.78 -5.68 -13.42
C ALA A 65 -11.03 -5.01 -12.82
N GLY A 66 -10.86 -3.84 -12.19
CA GLY A 66 -11.90 -3.15 -11.44
C GLY A 66 -12.13 -3.69 -10.02
N GLY A 67 -11.38 -4.71 -9.61
CA GLY A 67 -11.39 -5.26 -8.27
C GLY A 67 -10.84 -4.29 -7.22
N SER A 68 -11.07 -4.62 -5.94
CA SER A 68 -10.59 -3.81 -4.84
C SER A 68 -10.20 -4.62 -3.62
N VAL A 69 -9.23 -4.11 -2.89
CA VAL A 69 -8.81 -4.60 -1.57
C VAL A 69 -9.15 -3.55 -0.53
N ARG A 70 -9.59 -3.98 0.65
CA ARG A 70 -10.00 -3.08 1.73
C ARG A 70 -9.11 -3.27 2.93
N TRP A 71 -8.71 -2.16 3.53
CA TRP A 71 -8.07 -2.15 4.83
C TRP A 71 -8.83 -1.24 5.79
N ASN A 72 -9.05 -1.73 7.00
CA ASN A 72 -9.90 -1.13 8.02
C ASN A 72 -9.13 -0.29 9.05
N GLY A 73 -7.88 0.10 8.74
CA GLY A 73 -7.05 0.88 9.66
C GLY A 73 -6.69 0.16 10.95
N ARG A 74 -6.63 -1.17 10.94
CA ARG A 74 -6.22 -1.97 12.10
C ARG A 74 -4.85 -2.59 11.90
N ASP A 75 -4.11 -2.69 13.01
CA ASP A 75 -2.84 -3.41 13.06
C ASP A 75 -3.06 -4.93 13.15
N ALA A 76 -1.97 -5.71 13.12
CA ALA A 76 -1.99 -7.17 13.29
C ALA A 76 -2.69 -7.66 14.56
N SER A 77 -2.70 -6.88 15.65
CA SER A 77 -3.43 -7.20 16.89
C SER A 77 -4.93 -6.86 16.85
N GLY A 78 -5.40 -6.23 15.77
CA GLY A 78 -6.77 -5.75 15.61
C GLY A 78 -7.03 -4.38 16.26
N ALA A 79 -6.01 -3.73 16.83
CA ALA A 79 -6.14 -2.39 17.37
C ALA A 79 -6.16 -1.35 16.25
N SER A 80 -6.88 -0.24 16.44
CA SER A 80 -6.87 0.85 15.48
C SER A 80 -5.51 1.56 15.47
N VAL A 81 -4.99 1.83 14.28
CA VAL A 81 -3.78 2.65 14.14
C VAL A 81 -4.08 4.13 14.44
N SER A 82 -3.06 4.88 14.84
CA SER A 82 -3.18 6.32 15.13
C SER A 82 -3.28 7.16 13.85
N SER A 83 -3.86 8.35 13.95
CA SER A 83 -3.86 9.35 12.87
C SER A 83 -2.42 9.67 12.44
N GLY A 84 -2.20 9.80 11.13
CA GLY A 84 -0.86 10.04 10.57
C GLY A 84 -0.72 9.59 9.12
N SER A 85 0.50 9.75 8.62
CA SER A 85 0.89 9.31 7.28
C SER A 85 1.40 7.87 7.31
N TYR A 86 0.89 7.06 6.39
CA TYR A 86 1.26 5.67 6.20
C TYR A 86 1.54 5.42 4.72
N THR A 87 2.30 4.39 4.43
CA THR A 87 2.54 3.91 3.07
C THR A 87 2.05 2.48 2.97
N MET A 88 1.09 2.25 2.08
CA MET A 88 0.68 0.91 1.70
C MET A 88 1.56 0.46 0.53
N VAL A 89 2.32 -0.59 0.77
CA VAL A 89 3.22 -1.21 -0.19
C VAL A 89 2.56 -2.47 -0.70
N ILE A 90 2.35 -2.55 -2.01
CA ILE A 90 1.78 -3.71 -2.69
C ILE A 90 2.89 -4.32 -3.53
N ARG A 91 3.17 -5.60 -3.33
CA ARG A 91 4.20 -6.32 -4.07
C ARG A 91 3.57 -7.50 -4.79
N TYR A 92 3.85 -7.65 -6.07
CA TYR A 92 3.48 -8.83 -6.84
C TYR A 92 4.51 -9.05 -7.95
N SER A 93 4.91 -10.29 -8.17
CA SER A 93 5.99 -10.62 -9.11
C SER A 93 7.25 -9.76 -8.84
N ASP A 94 7.70 -8.96 -9.82
CA ASP A 94 8.82 -8.01 -9.71
C ASP A 94 8.34 -6.56 -9.49
N THR A 95 7.04 -6.34 -9.37
CA THR A 95 6.46 -5.00 -9.25
C THR A 95 6.24 -4.63 -7.79
N VAL A 96 6.66 -3.41 -7.44
CA VAL A 96 6.36 -2.80 -6.14
C VAL A 96 5.61 -1.49 -6.37
N ILE A 97 4.46 -1.34 -5.72
CA ILE A 97 3.66 -0.12 -5.73
C ILE A 97 3.65 0.45 -4.32
N ALA A 98 3.97 1.74 -4.19
CA ALA A 98 3.86 2.47 -2.94
C ALA A 98 2.72 3.50 -3.02
N LEU A 99 1.72 3.35 -2.16
CA LEU A 99 0.58 4.25 -2.06
C LEU A 99 0.63 5.00 -0.72
N PRO A 100 0.85 6.32 -0.72
CA PRO A 100 0.73 7.12 0.48
C PRO A 100 -0.74 7.23 0.89
N ILE A 101 -1.02 6.94 2.16
CA ILE A 101 -2.35 6.98 2.77
C ILE A 101 -2.29 7.86 4.01
N MET A 102 -3.22 8.79 4.11
CA MET A 102 -3.41 9.63 5.29
C MET A 102 -4.57 9.09 6.12
N ILE A 103 -4.34 8.94 7.42
CA ILE A 103 -5.34 8.50 8.38
C ILE A 103 -5.68 9.69 9.28
N VAL A 104 -6.95 10.04 9.34
CA VAL A 104 -7.47 11.12 10.18
C VAL A 104 -8.62 10.58 11.02
N LYS A 105 -8.41 10.53 12.32
CA LYS A 105 -9.37 10.05 13.33
C LYS A 105 -9.67 11.15 14.34
#